data_AF-A0A550GRE8-F1
#
_entry.id   AF-A0A550GRE8-F1
#
_cell.length_a   1.000
_cell.length_b   1.000
_cell.length_c   1.000
_cell.angle_alpha   90.00
_cell.angle_beta   90.00
_cell.angle_gamma   90.00
#
_symmetry.space_group_name_H-M   'P 1'
#
loop_
_entity.id
_entity.type
_entity.pdbx_description
1 polymer ?
#
loop_
_entity_poly.entity_id
_entity_poly.type
_entity_poly.pdbx_seq_one_letter_code
_entity_poly.pdbx_strand_id
1 'polypeptide(L)'
;MSFNISKIRADFPIFQREINNNPLIYFDNAATTQKPIQVIESIKNFYEKYNANVHRAVYSLSQEATELYEESREKIAKFINAEPSEIIFTRGTTESINLLAYSWGLDNLKQNDEIL
;
A
#
# COMPACT_ATOMS: atom_id res chain seq x y z
N MET A 1 -3.69 20.37 -16.77
CA MET A 1 -2.58 19.43 -17.10
C MET A 1 -3.10 18.44 -18.15
N SER A 2 -2.37 18.19 -19.24
CA SER A 2 -2.80 17.20 -20.24
C SER A 2 -2.37 15.79 -19.82
N PHE A 3 -3.31 14.85 -19.83
CA PHE A 3 -3.06 13.44 -19.59
C PHE A 3 -2.30 12.81 -20.78
N ASN A 4 -1.07 12.35 -20.56
CA ASN A 4 -0.24 11.70 -21.60
C ASN A 4 -0.07 10.21 -21.30
N ILE A 5 -0.85 9.38 -21.99
CA ILE A 5 -0.88 7.93 -21.75
C ILE A 5 0.44 7.24 -22.11
N SER A 6 1.14 7.68 -23.16
CA SER A 6 2.40 7.08 -23.58
C SER A 6 3.48 7.27 -22.52
N LYS A 7 3.52 8.46 -21.90
CA LYS A 7 4.42 8.74 -20.78
C LYS A 7 4.09 7.87 -19.57
N ILE A 8 2.81 7.76 -19.20
CA ILE A 8 2.37 6.92 -18.08
C ILE A 8 2.74 5.46 -18.33
N ARG A 9 2.46 4.92 -19.53
CA ARG A 9 2.79 3.53 -19.89
C ARG A 9 4.28 3.24 -19.82
N ALA A 10 5.14 4.21 -20.12
CA ALA A 10 6.59 4.06 -20.04
C ALA A 10 7.08 3.83 -18.60
N ASP A 11 6.36 4.33 -17.59
CA ASP A 11 6.70 4.10 -16.18
C ASP A 11 6.42 2.65 -15.74
N PHE A 12 5.71 1.83 -16.52
CA PHE A 12 5.40 0.44 -16.18
C PHE A 12 6.25 -0.53 -17.02
N PRO A 13 7.43 -0.95 -16.52
CA PRO A 13 8.40 -1.73 -17.31
C PRO A 13 7.83 -3.08 -17.78
N ILE A 14 6.84 -3.64 -17.09
CA ILE A 14 6.22 -4.91 -17.49
C ILE A 14 5.60 -4.86 -18.89
N PHE A 15 5.16 -3.69 -19.38
CA PHE A 15 4.56 -3.55 -20.70
C PHE A 15 5.58 -3.55 -21.85
N GLN A 16 6.89 -3.60 -21.55
CA GLN A 16 7.91 -3.89 -22.56
C GLN A 16 8.03 -5.40 -22.85
N ARG A 17 7.36 -6.25 -22.06
CA ARG A 17 7.38 -7.70 -22.25
C ARG A 17 6.41 -8.15 -23.34
N GLU A 18 6.80 -9.20 -24.03
CA GLU A 18 5.94 -9.98 -24.91
C GLU A 18 5.50 -11.28 -24.22
N ILE A 19 4.28 -11.71 -24.51
CA ILE A 19 3.72 -13.01 -24.12
C ILE A 19 3.26 -13.69 -25.39
N ASN A 20 3.75 -14.91 -25.64
CA ASN A 20 3.45 -15.66 -26.87
C ASN A 20 3.72 -14.85 -28.15
N ASN A 21 4.87 -14.14 -28.20
CA ASN A 21 5.28 -13.27 -29.31
C ASN A 21 4.31 -12.11 -29.61
N ASN A 22 3.49 -11.71 -28.63
CA ASN A 22 2.58 -10.57 -28.75
C ASN A 22 2.83 -9.58 -27.61
N PRO A 23 2.65 -8.26 -27.84
CA PRO A 23 2.72 -7.26 -26.78
C PRO A 23 1.75 -7.60 -25.63
N LEU A 24 2.20 -7.45 -24.39
CA LEU A 24 1.35 -7.69 -23.23
C LEU A 24 0.16 -6.72 -23.20
N ILE A 25 -1.05 -7.28 -23.27
CA ILE A 25 -2.32 -6.59 -22.99
C ILE A 25 -2.86 -7.13 -21.68
N TYR A 26 -2.91 -6.28 -20.65
CA TYR A 26 -3.31 -6.66 -19.29
C TYR A 26 -4.64 -5.99 -18.91
N PHE A 27 -5.74 -6.74 -19.00
CA PHE A 27 -7.10 -6.29 -18.66
C PHE A 27 -7.63 -6.84 -17.34
N ASP A 28 -6.75 -7.43 -16.51
CA ASP A 28 -7.10 -8.01 -15.21
C ASP A 28 -6.73 -7.10 -14.03
N ASN A 29 -6.83 -5.78 -14.21
CA ASN A 29 -6.42 -4.79 -13.20
C ASN A 29 -7.28 -4.83 -11.92
N ALA A 30 -8.50 -5.40 -12.00
CA ALA A 30 -9.39 -5.57 -10.87
C ALA A 30 -8.89 -6.63 -9.87
N ALA A 31 -8.13 -7.63 -10.34
CA ALA A 31 -7.50 -8.62 -9.47
C ALA A 31 -6.20 -8.09 -8.84
N THR A 32 -5.36 -7.43 -9.63
CA THR A 32 -4.17 -6.71 -9.15
C THR A 32 -3.68 -5.72 -10.21
N THR A 33 -3.07 -4.61 -9.80
CA THR A 33 -2.52 -3.64 -10.75
C THR A 33 -1.05 -3.90 -11.04
N GLN A 34 -0.57 -3.50 -12.22
CA GLN A 34 0.87 -3.40 -12.47
C GLN A 34 1.49 -2.24 -11.68
N LYS A 35 2.81 -2.26 -11.51
CA LYS A 35 3.53 -1.37 -10.59
C LYS A 35 4.44 -0.47 -11.41
N PRO A 36 4.37 0.85 -11.24
CA PRO A 36 5.28 1.75 -11.93
C PRO A 36 6.69 1.63 -11.32
N ILE A 37 7.71 2.01 -12.07
CA ILE A 37 9.12 1.86 -11.70
C ILE A 37 9.44 2.57 -10.38
N GLN A 38 8.81 3.72 -10.13
CA GLN A 38 8.98 4.50 -8.91
C GLN A 38 8.62 3.68 -7.66
N VAL A 39 7.55 2.87 -7.69
CA VAL A 39 7.16 2.01 -6.56
C VAL A 39 8.17 0.88 -6.37
N ILE A 40 8.61 0.27 -7.46
CA ILE A 40 9.60 -0.82 -7.43
C ILE A 40 10.92 -0.31 -6.85
N GLU A 41 11.39 0.85 -7.30
CA GLU A 41 12.61 1.49 -6.83
C GLU A 41 12.51 1.93 -5.38
N SER A 42 11.37 2.44 -4.91
CA SER A 42 11.18 2.76 -3.48
C SER A 42 11.37 1.53 -2.59
N ILE A 43 10.77 0.40 -2.95
CA ILE A 43 10.91 -0.86 -2.19
C ILE A 43 12.35 -1.35 -2.23
N LYS A 44 12.97 -1.35 -3.42
CA LYS A 44 14.38 -1.72 -3.58
C LYS A 44 15.31 -0.85 -2.72
N ASN A 45 15.16 0.47 -2.81
CA ASN A 45 15.93 1.43 -2.04
C ASN A 45 15.76 1.23 -0.53
N PHE A 46 14.54 0.93 -0.06
CA PHE A 46 14.30 0.61 1.34
C PHE A 46 15.14 -0.59 1.79
N TYR A 47 15.12 -1.69 1.03
CA TYR A 47 15.88 -2.88 1.38
C TYR A 47 17.40 -2.70 1.27
N GLU A 48 17.86 -1.89 0.32
CA GLU A 48 19.30 -1.64 0.13
C GLU A 48 19.89 -0.68 1.18
N LYS A 49 19.08 0.22 1.77
CA LYS A 49 19.60 1.34 2.58
C LYS A 49 19.02 1.45 3.99
N TYR A 50 17.77 1.05 4.21
CA TYR A 50 16.99 1.42 5.40
C TYR A 50 16.42 0.24 6.19
N ASN A 51 16.64 -0.99 5.75
CA ASN A 51 15.99 -2.17 6.34
C ASN A 51 16.39 -2.39 7.82
N ALA A 52 15.49 -2.06 8.73
CA ALA A 52 15.55 -2.34 10.16
C ALA A 52 14.15 -2.50 10.75
N ASN A 53 14.06 -3.08 11.96
CA ASN A 53 12.79 -3.12 12.69
C ASN A 53 12.37 -1.70 13.11
N VAL A 54 11.17 -1.32 12.70
CA VAL A 54 10.50 -0.06 13.07
C VAL A 54 10.13 -0.10 14.56
N HIS A 55 10.20 1.04 15.25
CA HIS A 55 9.83 1.23 16.67
C HIS A 55 10.62 0.41 17.71
N ARG A 56 11.75 -0.22 17.37
CA ARG A 56 12.62 -0.95 18.32
C ARG A 56 13.90 -0.17 18.70
N ALA A 57 13.79 1.16 18.77
CA ALA A 57 14.93 2.08 18.69
C ALA A 57 16.00 1.93 19.80
N VAL A 58 17.24 1.69 19.35
CA VAL A 58 18.49 2.09 20.03
C VAL A 58 19.56 2.63 19.04
N TYR A 59 19.38 2.54 17.71
CA TYR A 59 20.39 2.94 16.70
C TYR A 59 19.78 3.56 15.42
N SER A 60 20.58 4.32 14.68
CA SER A 60 20.17 5.23 13.59
C SER A 60 19.32 4.57 12.50
N LEU A 61 19.71 3.39 12.02
CA LEU A 61 18.97 2.70 10.95
C LEU A 61 17.53 2.36 11.35
N SER A 62 17.28 2.05 12.63
CA SER A 62 15.93 1.80 13.14
C SER A 62 15.09 3.09 13.21
N GLN A 63 15.73 4.24 13.46
CA GLN A 63 15.07 5.55 13.43
C GLN A 63 14.67 5.93 12.00
N GLU A 64 15.60 5.83 11.05
CA GLU A 64 15.34 6.11 9.62
C GLU A 64 14.22 5.21 9.06
N ALA A 65 14.24 3.92 9.38
CA ALA A 65 13.16 3.00 8.99
C ALA A 65 11.80 3.41 9.58
N THR A 66 11.80 3.88 10.83
CA THR A 66 10.59 4.33 11.53
C THR A 66 10.03 5.61 10.90
N GLU A 67 10.90 6.58 10.58
CA GLU A 67 10.52 7.82 9.93
C GLU A 67 9.88 7.57 8.56
N LEU A 68 10.47 6.72 7.72
CA LEU A 68 9.92 6.38 6.40
C LEU A 68 8.56 5.65 6.51
N TYR A 69 8.39 4.82 7.53
CA TYR A 69 7.15 4.11 7.80
C TYR A 69 6.03 5.08 8.23
N GLU A 70 6.31 6.00 9.14
CA GLU A 70 5.35 7.00 9.59
C GLU A 70 5.05 8.06 8.51
N GLU A 71 6.04 8.46 7.69
CA GLU A 71 5.80 9.32 6.53
C GLU A 71 4.81 8.66 5.53
N SER A 72 4.88 7.33 5.40
CA SER A 72 3.91 6.58 4.58
C SER A 72 2.50 6.66 5.17
N ARG A 73 2.37 6.65 6.50
CA ARG A 73 1.09 6.82 7.21
C ARG A 73 0.50 8.20 6.96
N GLU A 74 1.31 9.26 7.08
CA GLU A 74 0.90 10.63 6.82
C GLU A 74 0.42 10.83 5.37
N LYS A 75 1.13 10.25 4.40
CA LYS A 75 0.74 10.30 2.98
C LYS A 75 -0.60 9.63 2.73
N ILE A 76 -0.87 8.48 3.36
CA ILE A 76 -2.15 7.78 3.24
C ILE A 76 -3.26 8.59 3.89
N ALA A 77 -3.04 9.09 5.11
CA ALA A 77 -3.99 9.93 5.82
C ALA A 77 -4.41 11.12 4.95
N LYS A 78 -3.45 11.83 4.37
CA LYS A 78 -3.71 12.94 3.43
C LYS A 78 -4.45 12.49 2.17
N PHE A 79 -4.10 11.32 1.61
CA PHE A 79 -4.72 10.80 0.38
C PHE A 79 -6.22 10.55 0.56
N ILE A 80 -6.66 10.13 1.76
CA ILE A 80 -8.06 9.87 2.08
C ILE A 80 -8.71 10.95 2.96
N ASN A 81 -8.00 12.06 3.22
CA ASN A 81 -8.44 13.16 4.08
C ASN A 81 -8.81 12.73 5.51
N ALA A 82 -7.91 12.01 6.17
CA ALA A 82 -7.99 11.54 7.56
C ALA A 82 -6.78 12.02 8.37
N GLU A 83 -6.78 11.81 9.69
CA GLU A 83 -5.64 12.02 10.56
C GLU A 83 -4.70 10.79 10.58
N PRO A 84 -3.37 10.96 10.69
CA PRO A 84 -2.45 9.81 10.73
C PRO A 84 -2.77 8.80 11.83
N SER A 85 -3.26 9.25 12.98
CA SER A 85 -3.66 8.39 14.11
C SER A 85 -4.86 7.49 13.81
N GLU A 86 -5.64 7.78 12.77
CA GLU A 86 -6.78 6.98 12.33
C GLU A 86 -6.38 5.88 11.34
N ILE A 87 -5.12 5.86 10.89
CA ILE A 87 -4.62 4.90 9.90
C ILE A 87 -4.01 3.68 10.59
N ILE A 88 -4.60 2.51 10.36
CA ILE A 88 -4.06 1.21 10.78
C ILE A 88 -3.58 0.45 9.55
N PHE A 89 -2.28 0.14 9.50
CA PHE A 89 -1.72 -0.73 8.48
C PHE A 89 -2.16 -2.18 8.70
N THR A 90 -2.72 -2.78 7.66
CA THR A 90 -3.09 -4.21 7.61
C THR A 90 -2.58 -4.79 6.29
N ARG A 91 -2.60 -6.12 6.13
CA ARG A 91 -2.16 -6.81 4.90
C ARG A 91 -3.07 -6.52 3.70
N GLY A 92 -4.31 -6.08 3.93
CA GLY A 92 -5.26 -5.73 2.88
C GLY A 92 -6.70 -5.66 3.39
N THR A 93 -7.63 -5.31 2.50
CA THR A 93 -9.04 -5.03 2.83
C THR A 93 -9.73 -6.13 3.63
N THR A 94 -9.53 -7.40 3.28
CA THR A 94 -10.13 -8.53 4.00
C THR A 94 -9.70 -8.57 5.46
N GLU A 95 -8.42 -8.31 5.76
CA GLU A 95 -7.92 -8.27 7.13
C GLU A 95 -8.43 -7.02 7.86
N SER A 96 -8.51 -5.86 7.18
CA SER A 96 -9.04 -4.64 7.78
C SER A 96 -10.49 -4.82 8.28
N ILE A 97 -11.34 -5.47 7.48
CA ILE A 97 -12.74 -5.74 7.85
C ILE A 97 -12.80 -6.73 9.02
N ASN A 98 -11.97 -7.78 9.00
CA ASN A 98 -11.91 -8.73 10.11
C ASN A 98 -11.42 -8.06 11.39
N LEU A 99 -10.39 -7.21 11.32
CA LEU A 99 -9.93 -6.44 12.47
C LEU A 99 -11.08 -5.67 13.10
N LEU A 100 -11.89 -4.96 12.31
CA LEU A 100 -13.08 -4.25 12.80
C LEU A 100 -14.11 -5.20 13.41
N ALA A 101 -14.43 -6.30 12.75
CA ALA A 101 -15.42 -7.27 13.22
C ALA A 101 -15.03 -7.87 14.58
N TYR A 102 -13.76 -8.23 14.75
CA TYR A 102 -13.26 -8.85 15.97
C TYR A 102 -12.96 -7.84 17.10
N SER A 103 -12.46 -6.65 16.80
CA SER A 103 -12.07 -5.67 17.82
C SER A 103 -13.21 -4.76 18.28
N TRP A 104 -14.19 -4.52 17.41
CA TRP A 104 -15.33 -3.65 17.70
C TRP A 104 -16.63 -4.43 17.63
N GLY A 105 -16.85 -5.20 16.56
CA GLY A 105 -18.12 -5.90 16.33
C GLY A 105 -18.51 -6.84 17.48
N LEU A 106 -17.59 -7.68 17.96
CA LEU A 106 -17.87 -8.65 19.03
C LEU A 106 -18.26 -8.01 20.37
N ASP A 107 -17.75 -6.82 20.67
CA ASP A 107 -18.01 -6.12 21.93
C ASP A 107 -19.20 -5.16 21.85
N ASN A 108 -19.60 -4.73 20.65
CA ASN A 108 -20.62 -3.70 20.44
C ASN A 108 -21.94 -4.23 19.90
N LEU A 109 -21.93 -5.36 19.18
CA LEU A 109 -23.15 -5.98 18.65
C LEU A 109 -23.75 -6.96 19.65
N LYS A 110 -25.06 -6.86 19.84
CA LYS A 110 -25.83 -7.67 20.78
C LYS A 110 -26.89 -8.47 20.05
N GLN A 111 -27.51 -9.38 20.80
CA GLN A 111 -28.67 -10.10 20.31
C GLN A 111 -29.74 -9.10 19.83
N ASN A 112 -30.23 -9.32 18.61
CA ASN A 112 -31.22 -8.51 17.90
C ASN A 112 -30.72 -7.18 17.29
N ASP A 113 -29.42 -6.89 17.32
CA ASP A 113 -28.85 -5.82 16.49
C ASP A 113 -28.74 -6.29 15.02
N GLU A 114 -28.81 -5.35 14.08
CA GLU A 114 -28.75 -5.60 12.63
C GLU A 114 -27.50 -4.96 12.01
N ILE A 115 -26.83 -5.69 11.11
CA ILE A 115 -25.80 -5.19 10.20
C ILE A 115 -26.40 -5.19 8.79
N LEU A 116 -26.31 -4.06 8.07
CA LEU A 116 -26.83 -3.91 6.71
C LEU A 116 -25.75 -4.10 5.63
#